data_AF-A0A258WNS5-F1
#
_entry.id   AF-A0A258WNS5-F1
#
_cell.length_a   1.000
_cell.length_b   1.000
_cell.length_c   1.000
_cell.angle_alpha   90.00
_cell.angle_beta   90.00
_cell.angle_gamma   90.00
#
_symmetry.space_group_name_H-M   'P 1'
#
loop_
_entity.id
_entity.type
_entity.pdbx_description
1 polymer ?
#
loop_
_entity_poly.entity_id
_entity_poly.type
_entity_poly.pdbx_seq_one_letter_code
_entity_poly.pdbx_strand_id
1 'polypeptide(L)'
;MKSLLSIAVLILFVTVTSCGQTNSKSKSNSTKTLTFPIQKSEAEWRKILSPISFEVMVKRGTEPPFRNAYNDNHQKGIYVSAATGEPLFSSEDKFESGSGWPSFTKAIKAGVITVVTDNSHGMIRDEVIETKTGLHLGHVFDDGPKDKGGKRYCMNSAALKFIKK
;
A
#
# COMPACT_ATOMS: atom_id res chain seq x y z
N MET A 1 -28.80 -39.44 68.59
CA MET A 1 -29.18 -40.87 68.41
C MET A 1 -28.83 -41.25 66.98
N LYS A 2 -27.88 -42.18 66.82
CA LYS A 2 -27.79 -43.28 65.84
C LYS A 2 -28.04 -42.92 64.35
N SER A 3 -27.02 -42.70 63.53
CA SER A 3 -26.17 -43.70 62.86
C SER A 3 -26.82 -44.45 61.69
N LEU A 4 -26.16 -44.36 60.52
CA LEU A 4 -25.90 -45.43 59.54
C LEU A 4 -27.08 -46.10 58.80
N LEU A 5 -27.02 -46.01 57.47
CA LEU A 5 -27.03 -47.13 56.49
C LEU A 5 -26.83 -46.48 55.09
N SER A 6 -25.64 -46.43 54.49
CA SER A 6 -24.96 -47.51 53.75
C SER A 6 -25.89 -48.27 52.80
N ILE A 7 -25.71 -48.12 51.48
CA ILE A 7 -25.81 -49.22 50.49
C ILE A 7 -25.04 -48.86 49.22
N ALA A 8 -24.04 -49.71 48.99
CA ALA A 8 -23.48 -50.23 47.74
C ALA A 8 -22.99 -49.27 46.64
N VAL A 9 -21.66 -49.11 46.67
CA VAL A 9 -20.78 -48.98 45.50
C VAL A 9 -21.06 -50.09 44.49
N LEU A 10 -21.37 -49.72 43.25
CA LEU A 10 -21.28 -50.60 42.09
C LEU A 10 -20.20 -50.04 41.15
N ILE A 11 -19.02 -50.66 41.21
CA ILE A 11 -17.93 -50.44 40.26
C ILE A 11 -18.31 -51.16 38.97
N LEU A 12 -18.43 -50.41 37.87
CA LEU A 12 -18.40 -50.98 36.53
C LEU A 12 -17.34 -50.25 35.71
N PHE A 13 -16.32 -51.02 35.33
CA PHE A 13 -15.31 -50.70 34.32
C PHE A 13 -15.96 -50.17 33.04
N VAL A 14 -15.23 -49.33 32.27
CA VAL A 14 -14.87 -49.57 30.86
C VAL A 14 -14.27 -48.30 30.21
N THR A 15 -12.98 -48.46 29.87
CA THR A 15 -12.21 -47.88 28.75
C THR A 15 -12.02 -46.37 28.62
N VAL A 16 -10.76 -45.99 28.84
CA VAL A 16 -10.07 -44.89 28.16
C VAL A 16 -10.41 -44.85 26.66
N THR A 17 -11.17 -43.84 26.26
CA THR A 17 -11.31 -43.49 24.84
C THR A 17 -10.72 -42.10 24.67
N SER A 18 -9.48 -42.11 24.18
CA SER A 18 -8.79 -40.95 23.62
C SER A 18 -9.67 -40.34 22.52
N CYS A 19 -10.36 -39.25 22.81
CA CYS A 19 -10.94 -38.40 21.78
C CYS A 19 -9.84 -37.48 21.27
N GLY A 20 -9.34 -37.82 20.09
CA GLY A 20 -8.26 -37.12 19.41
C GLY A 20 -8.52 -35.63 19.27
N GLN A 21 -7.50 -34.83 19.61
CA GLN A 21 -7.37 -33.47 19.11
C GLN A 21 -7.34 -33.56 17.58
N THR A 22 -8.46 -33.19 16.96
CA THR A 22 -8.47 -32.79 15.56
C THR A 22 -7.60 -31.54 15.47
N ASN A 23 -6.31 -31.76 15.19
CA ASN A 23 -5.41 -30.73 14.70
C ASN A 23 -6.01 -30.20 13.40
N SER A 24 -6.89 -29.21 13.53
CA SER A 24 -7.23 -28.31 12.45
C SER A 24 -5.91 -27.69 12.03
N LYS A 25 -5.34 -28.22 10.94
CA LYS A 25 -4.25 -27.61 10.21
C LYS A 25 -4.68 -26.17 9.94
N SER A 26 -4.19 -25.25 10.77
CA SER A 26 -4.19 -23.83 10.46
C SER A 26 -3.43 -23.71 9.14
N LYS A 27 -4.19 -23.57 8.06
CA LYS A 27 -3.65 -23.11 6.78
C LYS A 27 -3.13 -21.70 7.08
N SER A 28 -1.85 -21.62 7.40
CA SER A 28 -1.08 -20.39 7.38
C SER A 28 -1.24 -19.82 5.97
N ASN A 29 -2.16 -18.87 5.83
CA ASN A 29 -2.22 -18.00 4.67
C ASN A 29 -0.87 -17.27 4.66
N SER A 30 0.02 -17.72 3.79
CA SER A 30 1.28 -17.05 3.50
C SER A 30 0.93 -15.72 2.85
N THR A 31 0.81 -14.67 3.66
CA THR A 31 0.82 -13.30 3.18
C THR A 31 2.13 -13.13 2.43
N LYS A 32 2.08 -13.14 1.09
CA LYS A 32 3.25 -12.97 0.23
C LYS A 32 3.86 -11.61 0.55
N THR A 33 4.90 -11.59 1.38
CA THR A 33 5.61 -10.36 1.72
C THR A 33 6.21 -9.80 0.45
N LEU A 34 5.71 -8.64 0.00
CA LEU A 34 6.32 -7.92 -1.12
C LEU A 34 7.73 -7.52 -0.68
N THR A 35 8.73 -8.03 -1.40
CA THR A 35 10.13 -7.68 -1.19
C THR A 35 10.54 -6.70 -2.28
N PHE A 36 11.15 -5.58 -1.89
CA PHE A 36 11.57 -4.52 -2.78
C PHE A 36 13.11 -4.49 -2.89
N PRO A 37 13.69 -4.19 -4.06
CA PRO A 37 15.14 -4.12 -4.28
C PRO A 37 15.90 -3.20 -3.30
N ILE A 38 15.29 -2.09 -2.90
CA ILE A 38 15.86 -1.11 -1.98
C ILE A 38 15.09 -1.18 -0.67
N GLN A 39 15.77 -1.61 0.39
CA GLN A 39 15.22 -1.63 1.75
C GLN A 39 15.99 -0.65 2.62
N LYS A 40 15.27 0.28 3.23
CA LYS A 40 15.80 1.25 4.18
C LYS A 40 14.84 1.38 5.35
N SER A 41 15.39 1.61 6.53
CA SER A 41 14.61 1.93 7.73
C SER A 41 13.94 3.29 7.60
N GLU A 42 12.89 3.53 8.39
CA GLU A 42 12.27 4.85 8.48
C GLU A 42 13.27 5.94 8.90
N ALA A 43 14.21 5.62 9.79
CA ALA A 43 15.23 6.54 10.25
C ALA A 43 16.19 6.95 9.12
N GLU A 44 16.49 6.05 8.19
CA GLU A 44 17.25 6.38 6.99
C GLU A 44 16.43 7.24 6.03
N TRP A 45 15.16 6.89 5.79
CA TRP A 45 14.30 7.69 4.93
C TRP A 45 14.09 9.11 5.44
N ARG A 46 13.94 9.28 6.76
CA ARG A 46 13.79 10.60 7.40
C ARG A 46 15.01 11.51 7.20
N LYS A 47 16.20 10.95 6.92
CA LYS A 47 17.42 11.73 6.60
C LYS A 47 17.48 12.18 5.14
N ILE A 48 16.78 11.49 4.23
CA ILE A 48 16.84 11.70 2.78
C ILE A 48 15.66 12.55 2.30
N LEU A 49 14.47 12.28 2.85
CA LEU A 49 13.22 12.88 2.45
C LEU A 49 12.95 14.19 3.19
N SER A 50 12.28 15.11 2.51
CA SER A 50 11.66 16.25 3.20
C SER A 50 10.60 15.75 4.19
N PRO A 51 10.21 16.53 5.22
CA PRO A 51 9.19 16.11 6.17
C PRO A 51 7.89 15.68 5.49
N ILE A 52 7.38 16.46 4.52
CA ILE A 52 6.14 16.10 3.80
C ILE A 52 6.31 14.87 2.91
N SER A 53 7.45 14.73 2.23
CA SER A 53 7.75 13.53 1.43
C SER A 53 7.83 12.29 2.31
N PHE A 54 8.38 12.40 3.52
CA PHE A 54 8.43 11.27 4.46
C PHE A 54 7.02 10.85 4.90
N GLU A 55 6.18 11.81 5.30
CA GLU A 55 4.80 11.51 5.71
C GLU A 55 3.99 10.89 4.56
N VAL A 56 4.14 11.39 3.33
CA VAL A 56 3.47 10.81 2.16
C VAL A 56 4.04 9.45 1.78
N MET A 57 5.33 9.36 1.51
CA MET A 57 5.93 8.18 0.88
C MET A 57 6.13 7.02 1.85
N VAL A 58 6.51 7.30 3.10
CA VAL A 58 6.84 6.28 4.11
C VAL A 58 5.63 5.97 4.99
N LYS A 59 4.92 7.01 5.44
CA LYS A 59 3.72 6.84 6.28
C LYS A 59 2.43 6.65 5.49
N ARG A 60 2.53 6.56 4.16
CA ARG A 60 1.38 6.42 3.24
C ARG A 60 0.33 7.52 3.42
N GLY A 61 0.79 8.72 3.77
CA GLY A 61 -0.05 9.89 3.90
C GLY A 61 -0.50 10.44 2.54
N THR A 62 -1.40 11.41 2.58
CA THR A 62 -1.86 12.14 1.40
C THR A 62 -1.75 13.63 1.66
N GLU A 63 -1.10 14.37 0.76
CA GLU A 63 -0.98 15.83 0.88
C GLU A 63 -2.33 16.52 0.59
N PRO A 64 -2.59 17.75 1.08
CA PRO A 64 -3.85 18.43 0.82
C PRO A 64 -4.07 18.72 -0.68
N PRO A 65 -5.31 18.59 -1.20
CA PRO A 65 -5.63 18.89 -2.59
C PRO A 65 -5.43 20.38 -2.88
N PHE A 66 -5.02 20.70 -4.12
CA PHE A 66 -4.78 22.05 -4.64
C PHE A 66 -3.74 22.88 -3.88
N ARG A 67 -3.10 22.32 -2.84
CA ARG A 67 -2.07 22.97 -2.02
C ARG A 67 -0.76 22.20 -2.11
N ASN A 68 -0.32 21.96 -3.33
CA ASN A 68 0.86 21.18 -3.64
C ASN A 68 1.57 21.74 -4.88
N ALA A 69 2.81 21.31 -5.07
CA ALA A 69 3.72 21.96 -6.02
C ALA A 69 3.41 21.66 -7.49
N TYR A 70 2.76 20.54 -7.80
CA TYR A 70 2.71 20.02 -9.16
C TYR A 70 1.31 19.80 -9.73
N ASN A 71 0.24 20.04 -8.97
CA ASN A 71 -1.12 20.02 -9.52
C ASN A 71 -1.27 20.94 -10.72
N ASP A 72 -0.86 22.21 -10.61
CA ASP A 72 -0.96 23.24 -11.65
C ASP A 72 0.31 23.41 -12.51
N ASN A 73 1.28 22.51 -12.37
CA ASN A 73 2.50 22.59 -13.16
C ASN A 73 2.25 22.17 -14.62
N HIS A 74 2.52 23.07 -15.56
CA HIS A 74 2.40 22.85 -17.02
C HIS A 74 3.74 22.87 -17.77
N GLN A 75 4.86 22.94 -17.05
CA GLN A 75 6.18 22.98 -17.67
C GLN A 75 6.54 21.65 -18.34
N LYS A 76 7.35 21.71 -19.40
CA LYS A 76 7.90 20.50 -20.05
C LYS A 76 9.09 19.96 -19.25
N GLY A 77 9.05 18.67 -18.96
CA GLY A 77 10.04 17.99 -18.13
C GLY A 77 9.60 16.61 -17.67
N ILE A 78 10.34 16.07 -16.71
CA ILE A 78 10.17 14.72 -16.15
C ILE A 78 9.93 14.83 -14.64
N TYR A 79 8.96 14.06 -14.16
CA TYR A 79 8.72 13.87 -12.73
C TYR A 79 9.48 12.63 -12.27
N VAL A 80 10.41 12.86 -11.36
CA VAL A 80 11.27 11.83 -10.77
C VAL A 80 10.84 11.56 -9.33
N SER A 81 11.16 10.38 -8.82
CA SER A 81 10.98 10.04 -7.42
C SER A 81 11.66 11.05 -6.49
N ALA A 82 10.94 11.51 -5.46
CA ALA A 82 11.55 12.32 -4.41
C ALA A 82 12.60 11.54 -3.60
N ALA A 83 12.47 10.21 -3.51
CA ALA A 83 13.33 9.31 -2.75
C ALA A 83 14.58 8.87 -3.51
N THR A 84 14.42 8.48 -4.77
CA THR A 84 15.48 7.80 -5.55
C THR A 84 15.98 8.60 -6.75
N GLY A 85 15.23 9.62 -7.19
CA GLY A 85 15.51 10.32 -8.44
C GLY A 85 15.19 9.51 -9.71
N GLU A 86 14.60 8.32 -9.59
CA GLU A 86 14.16 7.54 -10.75
C GLU A 86 13.06 8.28 -11.52
N PRO A 87 13.12 8.38 -12.87
CA PRO A 87 12.02 8.87 -13.69
C PRO A 87 10.76 8.02 -13.53
N LEU A 88 9.64 8.66 -13.16
CA LEU A 88 8.35 8.00 -12.94
C LEU A 88 7.30 8.42 -13.98
N PHE A 89 7.20 9.73 -14.27
CA PHE A 89 6.18 10.26 -15.16
C PHE A 89 6.72 11.35 -16.09
N SER A 90 6.12 11.47 -17.27
CA SER A 90 6.41 12.54 -18.24
C SER A 90 5.36 13.65 -18.16
N SER A 91 5.79 14.90 -18.32
CA SER A 91 4.87 16.04 -18.53
C SER A 91 4.00 15.90 -19.79
N GLU A 92 4.37 15.04 -20.75
CA GLU A 92 3.57 14.75 -21.93
C GLU A 92 2.31 13.93 -21.61
N ASP A 93 2.37 13.15 -20.53
CA ASP A 93 1.28 12.29 -20.08
C ASP A 93 0.48 12.93 -18.93
N LYS A 94 0.91 14.10 -18.42
CA LYS A 94 0.17 14.89 -17.43
C LYS A 94 -1.06 15.51 -18.07
N PHE A 95 -2.16 15.55 -17.32
CA PHE A 95 -3.40 16.22 -17.73
C PHE A 95 -4.13 16.85 -16.54
N GLU A 96 -5.04 17.76 -16.84
CA GLU A 96 -5.87 18.44 -15.85
C GLU A 96 -7.10 17.58 -15.52
N SER A 97 -7.06 16.90 -14.38
CA SER A 97 -8.15 16.04 -13.92
C SER A 97 -9.18 16.76 -13.03
N GLY A 98 -8.80 17.93 -12.49
CA GLY A 98 -9.58 18.61 -11.45
C GLY A 98 -9.56 17.93 -10.09
N SER A 99 -8.74 16.88 -9.88
CA SER A 99 -8.68 16.14 -8.61
C SER A 99 -8.02 16.92 -7.46
N GLY A 100 -7.16 17.89 -7.80
CA GLY A 100 -6.33 18.61 -6.84
C GLY A 100 -4.93 18.04 -6.65
N TRP A 101 -4.55 17.00 -7.40
CA TRP A 101 -3.21 16.43 -7.42
C TRP A 101 -2.73 16.20 -8.86
N PRO A 102 -1.40 16.20 -9.12
CA PRO A 102 -0.87 15.92 -10.45
C PRO A 102 -1.36 14.56 -10.95
N SER A 103 -1.96 14.59 -12.15
CA SER A 103 -2.61 13.43 -12.75
C SER A 103 -1.96 13.07 -14.08
N PHE A 104 -1.63 11.80 -14.24
CA PHE A 104 -0.97 11.27 -15.44
C PHE A 104 -1.79 10.16 -16.06
N THR A 105 -1.67 9.97 -17.37
CA THR A 105 -2.37 8.88 -18.09
C THR A 105 -1.62 7.57 -18.03
N LYS A 106 -0.29 7.60 -17.86
CA LYS A 106 0.59 6.43 -17.75
C LYS A 106 1.92 6.79 -17.08
N ALA A 107 2.61 5.77 -16.56
CA ALA A 107 4.01 5.90 -16.16
C ALA A 107 4.93 6.05 -17.38
N ILE A 108 6.12 6.61 -17.16
CA ILE A 108 7.11 6.88 -18.22
C ILE A 108 7.61 5.60 -18.91
N LYS A 109 7.66 4.48 -18.19
CA LYS A 109 7.97 3.15 -18.72
C LYS A 109 7.38 2.07 -17.82
N ALA A 110 7.28 0.83 -18.33
CA ALA A 110 6.88 -0.31 -17.51
C ALA A 110 7.91 -0.61 -16.41
N GLY A 111 7.43 -1.06 -15.24
CA GLY A 111 8.28 -1.57 -14.15
C GLY A 111 8.90 -0.52 -13.22
N VAL A 112 8.58 0.78 -13.38
CA VAL A 112 8.98 1.82 -12.40
C VAL A 112 7.97 2.02 -11.28
N ILE A 113 6.71 1.67 -11.54
CA ILE A 113 5.63 1.66 -10.55
C ILE A 113 4.98 0.27 -10.48
N THR A 114 4.47 -0.05 -9.31
CA THR A 114 3.66 -1.24 -9.03
C THR A 114 2.31 -0.80 -8.49
N VAL A 115 1.23 -1.46 -8.94
CA VAL A 115 -0.11 -1.25 -8.39
C VAL A 115 -0.39 -2.36 -7.38
N VAL A 116 -0.85 -1.97 -6.18
CA VAL A 116 -1.20 -2.89 -5.09
C VAL A 116 -2.57 -2.52 -4.54
N THR A 117 -3.31 -3.52 -4.05
CA THR A 117 -4.61 -3.28 -3.42
C THR A 117 -4.43 -2.64 -2.04
N ASP A 118 -5.06 -1.48 -1.86
CA ASP A 118 -5.14 -0.73 -0.61
C ASP A 118 -6.56 -0.86 -0.04
N ASN A 119 -6.65 -1.50 1.13
CA ASN A 119 -7.91 -1.71 1.87
C ASN A 119 -8.05 -0.78 3.09
N SER A 120 -7.25 0.29 3.16
CA SER A 120 -7.29 1.25 4.27
C SER A 120 -8.57 2.08 4.28
N HIS A 121 -8.92 2.64 5.44
CA HIS A 121 -10.07 3.52 5.63
C HIS A 121 -11.43 2.95 5.20
N GLY A 122 -11.56 1.61 5.14
CA GLY A 122 -12.80 0.94 4.74
C GLY A 122 -13.12 1.04 3.25
N MET A 123 -12.14 1.43 2.42
CA MET A 123 -12.27 1.51 0.97
C MET A 123 -11.32 0.50 0.30
N ILE A 124 -11.67 0.04 -0.90
CA ILE A 124 -10.76 -0.75 -1.75
C ILE A 124 -10.29 0.17 -2.87
N ARG A 125 -8.98 0.44 -2.93
CA ARG A 125 -8.36 1.31 -3.92
C ARG A 125 -7.12 0.64 -4.50
N ASP A 126 -6.71 1.10 -5.66
CA ASP A 126 -5.45 0.67 -6.29
C ASP A 126 -4.35 1.69 -5.95
N GLU A 127 -3.53 1.37 -4.96
CA GLU A 127 -2.37 2.17 -4.56
C GLU A 127 -1.24 1.99 -5.58
N VAL A 128 -0.59 3.10 -5.91
CA VAL A 128 0.60 3.13 -6.76
C VAL A 128 1.81 3.34 -5.86
N ILE A 129 2.76 2.41 -5.93
CA ILE A 129 4.02 2.44 -5.20
C ILE A 129 5.22 2.40 -6.15
N GLU A 130 6.37 2.88 -5.71
CA GLU A 130 7.64 2.70 -6.42
C GLU A 130 8.01 1.21 -6.46
N THR A 131 8.32 0.67 -7.64
CA THR A 131 8.70 -0.76 -7.76
C THR A 131 9.99 -1.09 -7.01
N LYS A 132 10.94 -0.15 -6.92
CA LYS A 132 12.24 -0.39 -6.30
C LYS A 132 12.24 -0.32 -4.78
N THR A 133 11.41 0.54 -4.18
CA THR A 133 11.47 0.84 -2.74
C THR A 133 10.19 0.41 -2.01
N GLY A 134 9.08 0.24 -2.74
CA GLY A 134 7.76 0.03 -2.17
C GLY A 134 7.13 1.27 -1.53
N LEU A 135 7.75 2.45 -1.70
CA LEU A 135 7.24 3.69 -1.13
C LEU A 135 5.98 4.18 -1.87
N HIS A 136 5.07 4.78 -1.10
CA HIS A 136 3.80 5.29 -1.59
C HIS A 136 3.99 6.49 -2.54
N LEU A 137 3.24 6.49 -3.64
CA LEU A 137 3.18 7.60 -4.59
C LEU A 137 1.78 8.22 -4.65
N GLY A 138 0.74 7.40 -4.69
CA GLY A 138 -0.66 7.83 -4.78
C GLY A 138 -1.56 6.67 -5.18
N HIS A 139 -2.56 6.93 -6.03
CA HIS A 139 -3.52 5.91 -6.47
C HIS A 139 -3.80 6.00 -7.98
N VAL A 140 -4.29 4.91 -8.55
CA VAL A 140 -4.74 4.84 -9.94
C VAL A 140 -6.25 4.57 -10.02
N PHE A 141 -6.91 5.20 -10.98
CA PHE A 141 -8.35 5.12 -11.21
C PHE A 141 -8.67 4.88 -12.70
N ASP A 142 -9.88 4.38 -12.98
CA ASP A 142 -10.40 4.09 -14.33
C ASP A 142 -11.22 5.22 -14.96
N ASP A 143 -11.02 6.46 -14.48
CA ASP A 143 -11.75 7.66 -14.90
C ASP A 143 -10.86 8.66 -15.67
N GLY A 144 -9.77 8.18 -16.26
CA GLY A 144 -8.89 8.97 -17.11
C GLY A 144 -9.42 9.18 -18.54
N PRO A 145 -8.70 9.96 -19.37
CA PRO A 145 -9.04 10.16 -20.78
C PRO A 145 -9.07 8.84 -21.55
N LYS A 146 -10.23 8.51 -22.14
CA LYS A 146 -10.48 7.22 -22.81
C LYS A 146 -9.55 6.99 -24.01
N ASP A 147 -9.28 8.04 -24.77
CA ASP A 147 -8.36 8.04 -25.91
C ASP A 147 -6.89 7.79 -25.54
N LYS A 148 -6.56 7.91 -24.24
CA LYS A 148 -5.21 7.69 -23.70
C LYS A 148 -5.12 6.47 -22.77
N GLY A 149 -6.06 5.54 -22.89
CA GLY A 149 -6.08 4.28 -22.13
C GLY A 149 -6.98 4.30 -20.89
N GLY A 150 -7.66 5.40 -20.59
CA GLY A 150 -8.69 5.48 -19.56
C GLY A 150 -8.21 5.47 -18.11
N LYS A 151 -6.89 5.40 -17.88
CA LYS A 151 -6.31 5.42 -16.53
C LYS A 151 -5.97 6.85 -16.08
N ARG A 152 -6.17 7.12 -14.80
CA ARG A 152 -5.72 8.33 -14.11
C ARG A 152 -4.81 7.94 -12.95
N TYR A 153 -3.52 8.16 -13.10
CA TYR A 153 -2.52 8.05 -12.04
C TYR A 153 -2.49 9.37 -11.27
N CYS A 154 -3.18 9.41 -10.13
CA CYS A 154 -3.32 10.57 -9.26
C CYS A 154 -2.25 10.53 -8.16
N MET A 155 -1.15 11.26 -8.35
CA MET A 155 0.05 11.15 -7.53
C MET A 155 0.15 12.30 -6.53
N ASN A 156 0.74 12.06 -5.37
CA ASN A 156 1.15 13.16 -4.48
C ASN A 156 2.35 13.89 -5.11
N SER A 157 2.30 15.22 -5.17
CA SER A 157 3.44 16.06 -5.55
C SER A 157 4.62 15.87 -4.60
N ALA A 158 4.36 15.72 -3.30
CA ALA A 158 5.40 15.46 -2.30
C ALA A 158 6.18 14.15 -2.53
N ALA A 159 5.64 13.20 -3.30
CA ALA A 159 6.33 11.99 -3.71
C ALA A 159 7.22 12.18 -4.94
N LEU A 160 7.16 13.35 -5.57
CA LEU A 160 7.82 13.67 -6.83
C LEU A 160 8.79 14.84 -6.68
N LYS A 161 9.74 14.94 -7.60
CA LYS A 161 10.52 16.14 -7.92
C LYS A 161 10.41 16.37 -9.43
N PHE A 162 10.47 17.62 -9.86
CA PHE A 162 10.37 17.96 -11.28
C PHE A 162 11.72 18.41 -11.86
N ILE A 163 12.13 17.80 -12.95
CA ILE A 163 13.32 18.17 -13.73
C ILE A 163 12.84 18.79 -15.04
N LYS A 164 13.04 20.10 -15.18
CA LYS A 164 12.68 20.87 -16.38
C LYS A 164 13.58 20.46 -17.56
N LYS A 165 12.98 20.38 -18.74
CA LYS A 165 13.69 20.13 -20.01
C LYS A 165 14.38 21.38 -20.53
#